data_AF-A0A0D1YJX1-F1
#
_entry.id   AF-A0A0D1YJX1-F1
#
_cell.length_a   1.000
_cell.length_b   1.000
_cell.length_c   1.000
_cell.angle_alpha   90.00
_cell.angle_beta   90.00
_cell.angle_gamma   90.00
#
_symmetry.space_group_name_H-M   'P 1'
#
loop_
_entity.id
_entity.type
_entity.pdbx_description
1 polymer ?
#
loop_
_entity_poly.entity_id
_entity_poly.type
_entity_poly.pdbx_seq_one_letter_code
_entity_poly.pdbx_strand_id
1 'polypeptide(L)'
;MASDSNCLWIIAAPESNFNEIATVNVCSHEVPIPAYWRIVQLYTDGKTEDEIVQEVIQYTGIETLRVVAEVVSSILDNQRRILSTTTAQPSRFSLAVRKPKNVSAYRAARIEARQDLRAAEARLHAAKSHEKHLLTDAMILSRAKEQLDREDVDLCTRQRRLSAVEERMKHVLEEHKDVEAEIEYAKRLTIIHRASLA
;
A
#
# COMPACT_ATOMS: atom_id res chain seq x y z
N MET A 1 -21.30 38.74 15.75
CA MET A 1 -19.87 38.57 16.07
C MET A 1 -19.53 37.10 15.87
N ALA A 2 -19.47 36.67 14.60
CA ALA A 2 -19.30 35.26 14.22
C ALA A 2 -18.70 35.20 12.80
N SER A 3 -17.43 35.55 12.63
CA SER A 3 -16.76 35.45 11.33
C SER A 3 -15.23 35.26 11.39
N ASP A 4 -14.62 34.94 12.55
CA ASP A 4 -13.15 34.88 12.64
C ASP A 4 -12.58 33.44 12.69
N SER A 5 -13.40 32.43 13.02
CA SER A 5 -12.98 31.02 13.00
C SER A 5 -12.90 30.40 11.59
N ASN A 6 -13.43 31.10 10.58
CA ASN A 6 -13.49 30.65 9.18
C ASN A 6 -12.27 31.04 8.35
N CYS A 7 -11.16 31.44 8.96
CA CYS A 7 -9.90 31.65 8.23
C CYS A 7 -8.78 30.71 8.67
N LEU A 8 -8.84 30.18 9.91
CA LEU A 8 -7.78 29.32 10.46
C LEU A 8 -7.62 27.98 9.72
N TRP A 9 -8.71 27.42 9.19
CA TRP A 9 -8.72 26.16 8.42
C TRP A 9 -7.95 26.25 7.09
N ILE A 10 -7.55 27.46 6.67
CA ILE A 10 -6.69 27.65 5.49
C ILE A 10 -5.27 27.14 5.78
N ILE A 11 -4.84 27.07 7.05
CA ILE A 11 -3.47 26.69 7.43
C ILE A 11 -3.46 25.54 8.45
N ALA A 12 -4.39 25.52 9.40
CA ALA A 12 -4.49 24.50 10.43
C ALA A 12 -5.91 23.93 10.47
N ALA A 13 -6.07 22.68 10.04
CA ALA A 13 -7.29 21.93 10.16
C ALA A 13 -7.51 21.49 11.63
N PRO A 14 -8.76 21.48 12.11
CA PRO A 14 -9.07 21.02 13.47
C PRO A 14 -8.89 19.51 13.64
N GLU A 15 -9.05 18.73 12.56
CA GLU A 15 -8.97 17.27 12.56
C GLU A 15 -8.31 16.76 11.27
N SER A 16 -7.83 15.51 11.29
CA SER A 16 -7.24 14.87 10.13
C SER A 16 -8.26 14.72 8.99
N ASN A 17 -7.86 15.06 7.76
CA ASN A 17 -8.74 15.00 6.58
C ASN A 17 -10.01 15.88 6.69
N PHE A 18 -9.94 17.00 7.40
CA PHE A 18 -11.06 17.92 7.56
C PHE A 18 -11.58 18.43 6.20
N ASN A 19 -12.91 18.41 6.02
CA ASN A 19 -13.58 18.80 4.78
C ASN A 19 -13.09 18.07 3.51
N GLU A 20 -12.76 16.77 3.63
CA GLU A 20 -12.26 15.93 2.51
C GLU A 20 -10.91 16.39 1.92
N ILE A 21 -10.23 17.35 2.56
CA ILE A 21 -8.91 17.80 2.16
C ILE A 21 -7.88 17.03 2.97
N ALA A 22 -6.99 16.30 2.30
CA ALA A 22 -5.91 15.59 2.97
C ALA A 22 -5.01 16.57 3.75
N THR A 23 -4.71 16.22 5.00
CA THR A 23 -3.88 17.00 5.92
C THR A 23 -2.57 16.26 6.22
N VAL A 24 -1.57 17.02 6.64
CA VAL A 24 -0.27 16.53 7.08
C VAL A 24 -0.02 17.04 8.48
N ASN A 25 0.39 16.16 9.39
CA ASN A 25 0.75 16.56 10.74
C ASN A 25 2.11 17.27 10.76
N VAL A 26 2.11 18.55 11.14
CA VAL A 26 3.30 19.39 11.30
C VAL A 26 3.26 20.00 12.71
N CYS A 27 4.25 19.70 13.55
CA CYS A 27 4.36 20.22 14.92
C CYS A 27 3.07 20.09 15.76
N SER A 28 2.39 18.94 15.70
CA SER A 28 1.12 18.68 16.42
C SER A 28 -0.09 19.45 15.89
N HIS A 29 0.02 20.05 14.70
CA HIS A 29 -1.07 20.69 13.98
C HIS A 29 -1.32 19.97 12.66
N GLU A 30 -2.58 19.75 12.32
CA GLU A 30 -2.95 19.22 11.01
C GLU A 30 -2.94 20.35 9.98
N VAL A 31 -2.06 20.28 9.00
CA VAL A 31 -1.92 21.30 7.95
C VAL A 31 -2.49 20.76 6.64
N PRO A 32 -3.47 21.42 6.01
CA PRO A 32 -3.96 21.01 4.70
C PRO A 32 -2.82 20.96 3.67
N ILE A 33 -2.78 19.92 2.84
CA ILE A 33 -1.76 19.76 1.79
C ILE A 33 -1.61 21.02 0.89
N PRO A 34 -2.69 21.70 0.46
CA PRO A 34 -2.57 22.92 -0.33
C PRO A 34 -1.81 24.04 0.40
N ALA A 35 -2.02 24.17 1.71
CA ALA A 35 -1.36 25.17 2.55
C ALA A 35 0.13 24.85 2.72
N TYR A 36 0.45 23.58 2.97
CA TYR A 36 1.82 23.09 3.05
C TYR A 36 2.60 23.40 1.78
N TRP A 37 2.05 23.06 0.60
CA TRP A 37 2.70 23.33 -0.67
C TRP A 37 2.86 24.83 -0.95
N ARG A 38 1.89 25.65 -0.52
CA ARG A 38 1.99 27.09 -0.68
C ARG A 38 3.15 27.67 0.12
N ILE A 39 3.33 27.24 1.37
CA ILE A 39 4.47 27.66 2.23
C ILE A 39 5.79 27.22 1.59
N VAL A 40 5.87 25.98 1.10
CA VAL A 40 7.07 25.49 0.38
C VAL A 40 7.34 26.30 -0.89
N GLN A 41 6.30 26.65 -1.65
CA GLN A 41 6.44 27.47 -2.86
C GLN A 41 7.01 28.85 -2.53
N LEU A 42 6.48 29.53 -1.51
CA LEU A 42 6.99 30.84 -1.11
C LEU A 42 8.45 30.79 -0.64
N TYR A 43 8.85 29.71 0.02
CA TYR A 43 10.24 29.46 0.37
C TYR A 43 11.12 29.22 -0.86
N THR A 44 10.65 28.44 -1.84
CA THR A 44 11.38 28.22 -3.09
C THR A 44 11.48 29.48 -3.96
N ASP A 45 10.52 30.39 -3.84
CA ASP A 45 10.52 31.71 -4.48
C ASP A 45 11.51 32.68 -3.80
N GLY A 46 12.18 32.24 -2.73
CA GLY A 46 13.24 32.99 -2.04
C GLY A 46 12.74 33.93 -0.96
N LYS A 47 11.47 33.83 -0.55
CA LYS A 47 10.93 34.65 0.54
C LYS A 47 11.52 34.23 1.88
N THR A 48 11.72 35.21 2.75
CA THR A 48 12.20 34.97 4.11
C THR A 48 11.08 34.40 4.98
N GLU A 49 11.46 33.75 6.07
CA GLU A 49 10.52 33.15 7.03
C GLU A 49 9.50 34.18 7.54
N ASP A 50 9.96 35.38 7.87
CA ASP A 50 9.10 36.47 8.35
C ASP A 50 8.13 36.97 7.26
N GLU A 51 8.56 37.03 6.00
CA GLU A 51 7.70 37.41 4.86
C GLU A 51 6.61 36.37 4.60
N ILE A 52 6.96 35.08 4.70
CA ILE A 52 6.01 33.97 4.55
C ILE A 52 4.99 34.01 5.67
N VAL A 53 5.44 34.18 6.92
CA VAL A 53 4.56 34.29 8.08
C VAL A 53 3.63 35.50 7.95
N GLN A 54 4.13 36.67 7.51
CA GLN A 54 3.30 37.85 7.27
C GLN A 54 2.26 37.64 6.17
N GLU A 55 2.64 37.04 5.04
CA GLU A 55 1.72 36.76 3.93
C GLU A 55 0.63 35.77 4.33
N VAL A 56 0.97 34.80 5.18
CA VAL A 56 0.05 33.77 5.66
C VAL A 56 -0.89 34.30 6.77
N ILE A 57 -0.40 35.21 7.62
CA ILE A 57 -1.20 35.88 8.66
C ILE A 57 -2.21 36.87 8.09
N GLN A 58 -1.91 37.51 6.94
CA GLN A 58 -2.88 38.39 6.27
C GLN A 58 -4.22 37.70 6.01
N TYR A 59 -4.21 36.38 5.83
CA TYR A 59 -5.42 35.59 5.60
C TYR A 59 -6.06 35.04 6.88
N THR A 60 -5.33 34.96 8.00
CA THR A 60 -5.72 34.16 9.18
C THR A 60 -5.77 34.91 10.52
N GLY A 61 -5.33 36.17 10.54
CA GLY A 61 -5.45 37.05 11.71
C GLY A 61 -4.30 36.90 12.72
N ILE A 62 -4.13 37.92 13.56
CA ILE A 62 -2.96 38.07 14.46
C ILE A 62 -2.96 37.03 15.60
N GLU A 63 -4.15 36.55 16.02
CA GLU A 63 -4.28 35.59 17.12
C GLU A 63 -3.62 34.22 16.82
N THR A 64 -3.39 33.93 15.54
CA THR A 64 -2.86 32.65 15.07
C THR A 64 -1.38 32.74 14.66
N LEU A 65 -0.77 33.93 14.79
CA LEU A 65 0.63 34.23 14.43
C LEU A 65 1.62 33.23 15.02
N ARG A 66 1.43 32.85 16.29
CA ARG A 66 2.34 31.93 16.97
C ARG A 66 2.29 30.52 16.36
N VAL A 67 1.08 30.00 16.11
CA VAL A 67 0.88 28.69 15.49
C VAL A 67 1.40 28.69 14.06
N VAL A 68 1.13 29.76 13.30
CA VAL A 68 1.61 29.92 11.93
C VAL A 68 3.13 29.99 11.88
N ALA A 69 3.78 30.74 12.78
CA ALA A 69 5.23 30.81 12.85
C ALA A 69 5.87 29.45 13.21
N GLU A 70 5.28 28.71 14.16
CA GLU A 70 5.73 27.36 14.53
C GLU A 70 5.56 26.35 13.37
N VAL A 71 4.46 26.44 12.61
CA VAL A 71 4.23 25.59 11.42
C VAL A 71 5.19 25.96 10.29
N VAL A 72 5.33 27.25 9.97
CA VAL A 72 6.22 27.72 8.89
C VAL A 72 7.67 27.34 9.22
N SER A 73 8.17 27.66 10.41
CA SER A 73 9.53 27.29 10.84
C SER A 73 9.79 25.79 10.70
N SER A 74 8.86 24.93 11.12
CA SER A 74 8.99 23.48 10.97
C SER A 74 9.01 23.02 9.51
N ILE A 75 8.18 23.62 8.65
CA ILE A 75 8.18 23.31 7.21
C ILE A 75 9.50 23.75 6.58
N LEU A 76 9.98 24.95 6.91
CA LEU A 76 11.24 25.48 6.39
C LEU A 76 12.44 24.65 6.86
N ASP A 77 12.47 24.23 8.12
CA ASP A 77 13.54 23.37 8.64
C ASP A 77 13.51 21.99 7.98
N ASN A 78 12.33 21.44 7.71
CA ASN A 78 12.20 20.21 6.91
C ASN A 78 12.75 20.43 5.49
N GLN A 79 12.44 21.55 4.84
CA GLN A 79 12.98 21.89 3.53
C GLN A 79 14.50 22.08 3.56
N ARG A 80 15.04 22.79 4.58
CA ARG A 80 16.48 22.97 4.78
C ARG A 80 17.19 21.62 4.95
N ARG A 81 16.62 20.66 5.70
CA ARG A 81 17.17 19.30 5.86
C ARG A 81 17.17 18.51 4.55
N ILE A 82 16.12 18.63 3.74
CA ILE A 82 16.04 18.01 2.41
C ILE A 82 17.10 18.62 1.48
N LEU A 83 17.30 19.93 1.54
CA LEU A 83 18.30 20.64 0.72
C LEU A 83 19.75 20.42 1.21
N SER A 84 19.97 20.34 2.53
CA SER A 84 21.30 20.19 3.14
C SER A 84 21.93 18.82 2.92
N THR A 85 21.11 17.76 2.84
CA THR A 85 21.59 16.42 2.45
C THR A 85 22.06 16.34 0.99
N THR A 86 21.75 17.36 0.19
CA THR A 86 22.17 17.47 -1.22
C THR A 86 23.47 18.27 -1.39
N THR A 87 24.01 18.88 -0.32
CA THR A 87 25.16 19.79 -0.38
C THR A 87 26.38 19.26 0.40
N ALA A 88 27.11 18.32 -0.22
CA ALA A 88 28.51 18.04 0.14
C ALA A 88 29.42 18.22 -1.10
N GLN A 89 29.96 19.45 -1.17
CA GLN A 89 31.18 19.94 -1.84
C GLN A 89 31.22 20.33 -3.33
N PRO A 90 32.08 21.34 -3.67
CA PRO A 90 31.86 22.32 -4.74
C PRO A 90 32.97 22.36 -5.81
N SER A 91 32.64 22.83 -7.02
CA SER A 91 33.39 23.86 -7.79
C SER A 91 33.14 23.74 -9.30
N ARG A 92 32.77 24.91 -9.87
CA ARG A 92 32.97 25.36 -11.25
C ARG A 92 32.97 24.27 -12.33
N PHE A 93 31.83 24.09 -13.01
CA PHE A 93 31.69 24.12 -14.48
C PHE A 93 30.23 23.79 -14.82
N SER A 94 29.61 24.68 -15.62
CA SER A 94 28.41 24.50 -16.45
C SER A 94 27.16 23.81 -15.87
N LEU A 95 26.03 24.52 -15.99
CA LEU A 95 24.68 23.98 -16.01
C LEU A 95 24.57 22.80 -17.01
N ALA A 96 24.86 21.59 -16.55
CA ALA A 96 24.30 20.40 -17.17
C ALA A 96 22.96 20.16 -16.47
N VAL A 97 21.89 20.54 -17.14
CA VAL A 97 20.53 20.05 -16.87
C VAL A 97 20.64 18.56 -16.59
N ARG A 98 20.55 18.16 -15.31
CA ARG A 98 20.51 16.75 -14.94
C ARG A 98 19.18 16.23 -15.45
N LYS A 99 19.21 15.67 -16.66
CA LYS A 99 18.11 14.93 -17.25
C LYS A 99 17.55 13.99 -16.16
N PRO A 100 16.22 13.86 -16.03
CA PRO A 100 15.67 12.80 -15.19
C PRO A 100 16.40 11.52 -15.54
N LYS A 101 16.86 10.78 -14.52
CA LYS A 101 17.41 9.45 -14.72
C LYS A 101 16.28 8.60 -15.26
N ASN A 102 16.06 8.66 -16.58
CA ASN A 102 15.19 7.78 -17.31
C ASN A 102 15.77 6.41 -17.05
N VAL A 103 15.16 5.69 -16.11
CA VAL A 103 15.39 4.27 -15.96
C VAL A 103 15.11 3.73 -17.36
N SER A 104 16.18 3.31 -18.04
CA SER A 104 16.09 2.77 -19.38
C SER A 104 14.89 1.82 -19.42
N ALA A 105 14.07 1.88 -20.46
CA ALA A 105 12.89 1.02 -20.59
C ALA A 105 13.23 -0.46 -20.29
N TYR A 106 14.47 -0.86 -20.61
CA TYR A 106 15.04 -2.15 -20.25
C TYR A 106 15.15 -2.40 -18.72
N ARG A 107 15.64 -1.43 -17.95
CA ARG A 107 15.71 -1.53 -16.47
C ARG A 107 14.32 -1.54 -15.84
N ALA A 108 13.37 -0.78 -16.36
CA ALA A 108 11.99 -0.77 -15.89
C ALA A 108 11.33 -2.15 -16.15
N ALA A 109 11.41 -2.65 -17.39
CA ALA A 109 10.90 -3.97 -17.77
C ALA A 109 11.52 -5.12 -16.95
N ARG A 110 12.82 -5.02 -16.60
CA ARG A 110 13.49 -6.02 -15.76
C ARG A 110 13.05 -5.99 -14.29
N ILE A 111 12.64 -4.83 -13.77
CA ILE A 111 12.08 -4.71 -12.42
C ILE A 111 10.65 -5.28 -12.41
N GLU A 112 9.85 -4.95 -13.42
CA GLU A 112 8.50 -5.46 -13.61
C GLU A 112 8.50 -6.98 -13.75
N ALA A 113 9.32 -7.55 -14.64
CA ALA A 113 9.44 -9.00 -14.81
C ALA A 113 9.86 -9.73 -13.51
N ARG A 114 10.64 -9.09 -12.62
CA ARG A 114 10.97 -9.64 -11.30
C ARG A 114 9.80 -9.61 -10.33
N GLN A 115 8.98 -8.55 -10.39
CA GLN A 115 7.76 -8.47 -9.59
C GLN A 115 6.75 -9.51 -10.05
N ASP A 116 6.57 -9.67 -11.36
CA ASP A 116 5.69 -10.68 -11.95
C ASP A 116 6.13 -12.10 -11.60
N LEU A 117 7.43 -12.38 -11.66
CA LEU A 117 7.97 -13.67 -11.23
C LEU A 117 7.63 -13.96 -9.75
N ARG A 118 7.84 -12.99 -8.86
CA ARG A 118 7.51 -13.16 -7.43
C ARG A 118 6.01 -13.38 -7.22
N ALA A 119 5.17 -12.67 -7.95
CA ALA A 119 3.72 -12.85 -7.90
C ALA A 119 3.30 -14.25 -8.38
N ALA A 120 3.90 -14.74 -9.47
CA ALA A 120 3.66 -16.08 -10.00
C ALA A 120 4.13 -17.18 -9.02
N GLU A 121 5.30 -17.00 -8.40
CA GLU A 121 5.81 -17.93 -7.37
C GLU A 121 4.91 -17.94 -6.12
N ALA A 122 4.43 -16.78 -5.68
CA ALA A 122 3.50 -16.67 -4.57
C ALA A 122 2.17 -17.40 -4.86
N ARG A 123 1.61 -17.25 -6.07
CA ARG A 123 0.41 -17.98 -6.50
C ARG A 123 0.64 -19.48 -6.53
N LEU A 124 1.77 -19.94 -7.04
CA LEU A 124 2.12 -21.36 -7.05
C LEU A 124 2.22 -21.92 -5.63
N HIS A 125 2.82 -21.17 -4.70
CA HIS A 125 2.88 -21.57 -3.29
C HIS A 125 1.50 -21.63 -2.63
N ALA A 126 0.64 -20.65 -2.89
CA ALA A 126 -0.73 -20.63 -2.39
C ALA A 126 -1.53 -21.84 -2.92
N ALA A 127 -1.50 -22.10 -4.23
CA ALA A 127 -2.20 -23.23 -4.84
C ALA A 127 -1.72 -24.58 -4.27
N LYS A 128 -0.40 -24.76 -4.12
CA LYS A 128 0.16 -25.96 -3.45
C LYS A 128 -0.24 -26.09 -1.99
N SER A 129 -0.37 -24.97 -1.28
CA SER A 129 -0.85 -25.00 0.10
C SER A 129 -2.31 -25.44 0.14
N HIS A 130 -3.14 -24.95 -0.78
CA HIS A 130 -4.54 -25.32 -0.89
C HIS A 130 -4.73 -26.80 -1.24
N GLU A 131 -3.94 -27.33 -2.19
CA GLU A 131 -3.90 -28.76 -2.53
C GLU A 131 -3.64 -29.65 -1.29
N LYS A 132 -2.72 -29.24 -0.40
CA LYS A 132 -2.45 -29.98 0.84
C LYS A 132 -3.66 -30.00 1.79
N HIS A 133 -4.41 -28.90 1.86
CA HIS A 133 -5.62 -28.85 2.68
C HIS A 133 -6.69 -29.79 2.11
N LEU A 134 -6.92 -29.76 0.79
CA LEU A 134 -7.86 -30.67 0.12
C LEU A 134 -7.49 -32.14 0.34
N LEU A 135 -6.20 -32.48 0.26
CA LEU A 135 -5.74 -33.84 0.52
C LEU A 135 -5.94 -34.26 1.99
N THR A 136 -5.78 -33.33 2.92
CA THR A 136 -6.06 -33.56 4.34
C THR A 136 -7.56 -33.79 4.57
N ASP A 137 -8.42 -33.00 3.93
CA ASP A 137 -9.87 -33.14 4.01
C ASP A 137 -10.34 -34.48 3.41
N ALA A 138 -9.78 -34.88 2.26
CA ALA A 138 -10.03 -36.19 1.66
C ALA A 138 -9.62 -37.33 2.61
N MET A 139 -8.47 -37.22 3.29
CA MET A 139 -8.06 -38.21 4.29
C MET A 139 -9.04 -38.29 5.47
N ILE A 140 -9.54 -37.14 5.96
CA ILE A 140 -10.52 -37.09 7.05
C ILE A 140 -11.84 -37.75 6.61
N LEU A 141 -12.34 -37.41 5.43
CA LEU A 141 -13.58 -37.99 4.88
C LEU A 141 -13.45 -39.49 4.64
N SER A 142 -12.29 -39.96 4.16
CA SER A 142 -12.02 -41.39 4.00
C SER A 142 -12.08 -42.13 5.35
N ARG A 143 -11.45 -41.57 6.39
CA ARG A 143 -11.53 -42.14 7.75
C ARG A 143 -12.95 -42.10 8.31
N ALA A 144 -13.71 -41.04 8.06
CA ALA A 144 -15.10 -40.93 8.48
C ALA A 144 -15.97 -42.00 7.79
N LYS A 145 -15.74 -42.28 6.51
CA LYS A 145 -16.40 -43.37 5.78
C LYS A 145 -16.08 -44.73 6.41
N GLU A 146 -14.81 -45.02 6.69
CA GLU A 146 -14.40 -46.27 7.36
C GLU A 146 -15.01 -46.43 8.76
N GLN A 147 -15.16 -45.33 9.50
CA GLN A 147 -15.79 -45.34 10.83
C GLN A 147 -17.27 -45.66 10.73
N LEU A 148 -18.00 -45.00 9.82
CA LEU A 148 -19.42 -45.29 9.56
C LEU A 148 -19.66 -46.74 9.13
N ASP A 149 -18.66 -47.37 8.50
CA ASP A 149 -18.74 -48.78 8.13
C ASP A 149 -18.58 -49.75 9.29
N ARG A 150 -17.90 -49.32 10.36
CA ARG A 150 -17.64 -50.11 11.58
C ARG A 150 -18.67 -49.85 12.68
N GLU A 151 -19.40 -48.74 12.62
CA GLU A 151 -20.43 -48.40 13.60
C GLU A 151 -21.73 -49.19 13.35
N ASP A 152 -22.26 -49.80 14.41
CA ASP A 152 -23.60 -50.42 14.40
C ASP A 152 -24.68 -49.34 14.54
N VAL A 153 -24.91 -48.61 13.45
CA VAL A 153 -25.99 -47.60 13.33
C VAL A 153 -27.13 -48.16 12.49
N ASP A 154 -28.35 -47.68 12.74
CA ASP A 154 -29.51 -48.00 11.89
C ASP A 154 -29.22 -47.70 10.40
N LEU A 155 -29.66 -48.61 9.53
CA LEU A 155 -29.32 -48.63 8.10
C LEU A 155 -29.71 -47.32 7.41
N CYS A 156 -30.86 -46.74 7.75
CA CYS A 156 -31.31 -45.49 7.15
C CYS A 156 -30.43 -44.31 7.56
N THR A 157 -30.01 -44.27 8.83
CA THR A 157 -29.12 -43.23 9.35
C THR A 157 -27.71 -43.36 8.75
N ARG A 158 -27.21 -44.59 8.64
CA ARG A 158 -25.92 -44.89 7.99
C ARG A 158 -25.92 -44.46 6.53
N GLN A 159 -26.95 -44.78 5.76
CA GLN A 159 -27.06 -44.37 4.35
C GLN A 159 -27.03 -42.85 4.18
N ARG A 160 -27.78 -42.09 4.99
CA ARG A 160 -27.77 -40.62 4.93
C ARG A 160 -26.40 -40.02 5.26
N ARG A 161 -25.70 -40.59 6.24
CA ARG A 161 -24.35 -40.12 6.60
C ARG A 161 -23.34 -40.47 5.51
N LEU A 162 -23.39 -41.68 4.96
CA LEU A 162 -22.54 -42.09 3.85
C LEU A 162 -22.76 -41.22 2.61
N SER A 163 -24.01 -40.94 2.23
CA SER A 163 -24.29 -40.07 1.10
C SER A 163 -23.74 -38.66 1.31
N ALA A 164 -23.86 -38.10 2.52
CA ALA A 164 -23.27 -36.80 2.85
C ALA A 164 -21.73 -36.80 2.75
N VAL A 165 -21.07 -37.87 3.20
CA VAL A 165 -19.62 -38.03 3.08
C VAL A 165 -19.21 -38.16 1.61
N GLU A 166 -19.96 -38.91 0.81
CA GLU A 166 -19.69 -39.10 -0.62
C GLU A 166 -19.90 -37.83 -1.43
N GLU A 167 -20.96 -37.06 -1.15
CA GLU A 167 -21.17 -35.74 -1.74
C GLU A 167 -20.03 -34.79 -1.39
N ARG A 168 -19.58 -34.77 -0.13
CA ARG A 168 -18.46 -33.94 0.29
C ARG A 168 -17.15 -34.39 -0.37
N MET A 169 -16.92 -35.69 -0.49
CA MET A 169 -15.76 -36.24 -1.19
C MET A 169 -15.76 -35.86 -2.67
N LYS A 170 -16.92 -35.93 -3.32
CA LYS A 170 -17.08 -35.51 -4.72
C LYS A 170 -16.70 -34.04 -4.90
N HIS A 171 -17.16 -33.18 -3.99
CA HIS A 171 -16.81 -31.76 -4.01
C HIS A 171 -15.31 -31.52 -3.84
N VAL A 172 -14.66 -32.21 -2.89
CA VAL A 172 -13.20 -32.13 -2.69
C VAL A 172 -12.43 -32.56 -3.94
N LEU A 173 -12.90 -33.58 -4.65
CA LEU A 173 -12.29 -34.03 -5.91
C LEU A 173 -12.50 -33.05 -7.07
N GLU A 174 -13.63 -32.35 -7.11
CA GLU A 174 -13.88 -31.28 -8.08
C GLU A 174 -12.96 -30.10 -7.81
N GLU A 175 -12.90 -29.62 -6.57
CA GLU A 175 -11.98 -28.55 -6.16
C GLU A 175 -10.51 -28.93 -6.40
N HIS A 176 -10.14 -30.20 -6.17
CA HIS A 176 -8.77 -30.66 -6.41
C HIS A 176 -8.37 -30.56 -7.89
N LYS A 177 -9.27 -30.87 -8.83
CA LYS A 177 -9.02 -30.69 -10.27
C LYS A 177 -8.79 -29.23 -10.64
N ASP A 178 -9.56 -28.33 -10.05
CA ASP A 178 -9.42 -26.89 -10.29
C ASP A 178 -8.06 -26.40 -9.77
N VAL A 179 -7.67 -26.85 -8.57
CA VAL A 179 -6.36 -26.53 -7.98
C VAL A 179 -5.20 -27.12 -8.79
N GLU A 180 -5.34 -28.33 -9.33
CA GLU A 180 -4.34 -28.91 -10.22
C GLU A 180 -4.14 -28.05 -11.48
N ALA A 181 -5.24 -27.58 -12.09
CA ALA A 181 -5.20 -26.67 -13.23
C ALA A 181 -4.52 -25.34 -12.86
N GLU A 182 -4.81 -24.78 -11.68
CA GLU A 182 -4.16 -23.58 -11.18
C GLU A 182 -2.66 -23.77 -10.93
N ILE A 183 -2.26 -24.90 -10.35
CA ILE A 183 -0.85 -25.26 -10.13
C ILE A 183 -0.12 -25.36 -11.47
N GLU A 184 -0.70 -26.03 -12.46
CA GLU A 184 -0.12 -26.11 -13.80
C GLU A 184 0.02 -24.74 -14.45
N TYR A 185 -1.02 -23.92 -14.38
CA TYR A 185 -1.00 -22.56 -14.91
C TYR A 185 0.09 -21.71 -14.25
N ALA A 186 0.15 -21.71 -12.92
CA ALA A 186 1.15 -20.98 -12.16
C ALA A 186 2.58 -21.48 -12.47
N LYS A 187 2.78 -22.80 -12.62
CA LYS A 187 4.06 -23.38 -13.07
C LYS A 187 4.46 -22.83 -14.44
N ARG A 188 3.57 -22.86 -15.43
CA ARG A 188 3.85 -22.31 -16.78
C ARG A 188 4.20 -20.83 -16.72
N LEU A 189 3.45 -20.06 -15.93
CA LEU A 189 3.69 -18.62 -15.74
C LEU A 189 5.07 -18.35 -15.12
N THR A 190 5.47 -19.11 -14.10
CA THR A 190 6.83 -18.98 -13.50
C THR A 190 7.94 -19.30 -14.50
N ILE A 191 7.77 -20.28 -15.39
CA ILE A 191 8.76 -20.61 -16.42
C ILE A 191 8.91 -19.45 -17.41
N ILE A 192 7.79 -18.87 -17.85
CA ILE A 192 7.78 -17.74 -18.79
C ILE A 192 8.50 -16.53 -18.18
N HIS A 193 8.16 -16.15 -16.94
CA HIS A 193 8.81 -15.01 -16.28
C HIS A 193 10.28 -15.27 -15.91
N ARG A 194 10.68 -16.53 -15.67
CA ARG A 194 12.10 -16.88 -15.51
C ARG A 194 12.86 -16.73 -16.82
N ALA A 195 12.28 -17.17 -17.93
CA ALA A 195 12.88 -17.05 -19.25
C ALA A 195 13.01 -15.58 -19.71
N SER A 196 12.08 -14.70 -19.32
CA SER A 196 12.18 -13.26 -19.65
C SER A 196 13.24 -12.50 -18.83
N LEU A 197 13.77 -13.11 -17.78
CA LEU A 197 14.80 -12.53 -16.90
C LEU A 197 16.21 -13.08 -17.16
N ALA A 198 16.33 -14.20 -17.89
CA ALA A 198 17.58 -14.83 -18.30
C ALA A 198 18.19 -14.10 -19.50
#